data_AF-A0A942RLS2-F1
#
_entry.id   AF-A0A942RLS2-F1
#
_cell.length_a   1.000
_cell.length_b   1.000
_cell.length_c   1.000
_cell.angle_alpha   90.00
_cell.angle_beta   90.00
_cell.angle_gamma   90.00
#
_symmetry.space_group_name_H-M   'P 1'
#
loop_
_entity.id
_entity.type
_entity.pdbx_description
1 polymer ?
#
loop_
_entity_poly.entity_id
_entity_poly.type
_entity_poly.pdbx_seq_one_letter_code
_entity_poly.pdbx_strand_id
1 'polypeptide(L)'
;MNIFFIRTFCFILAFSSLLSAQENTATLRILHWNDFHAQNTPFKISKKDSLTGKEISYFVGGTAAFLGYINKYKTEKKNVLLLNAGD
;
A
#
# COMPACT_ATOMS: atom_id res chain seq x y z
N MET A 1 -2.07 -1.72 -55.32
CA MET A 1 -1.89 -0.94 -54.07
C MET A 1 -0.46 -0.42 -54.03
N ASN A 2 -0.25 0.89 -53.89
CA ASN A 2 1.07 1.51 -54.03
C ASN A 2 1.98 1.13 -52.83
N ILE A 3 3.22 0.73 -53.08
CA ILE A 3 4.19 0.34 -52.04
C ILE A 3 4.44 1.47 -51.03
N PHE A 4 4.33 2.72 -51.48
CA PHE A 4 4.41 3.89 -50.62
C PHE A 4 3.27 3.92 -49.61
N PHE A 5 2.03 3.63 -50.05
CA PHE A 5 0.84 3.60 -49.20
C PHE A 5 0.93 2.52 -48.12
N ILE A 6 1.44 1.33 -48.47
CA ILE A 6 1.63 0.23 -47.52
C ILE A 6 2.63 0.60 -46.43
N ARG A 7 3.76 1.21 -46.81
CA ARG A 7 4.79 1.66 -45.87
C ARG A 7 4.27 2.72 -44.90
N THR A 8 3.56 3.71 -45.42
CA THR A 8 2.95 4.77 -44.59
C THR A 8 1.91 4.19 -43.64
N PHE A 9 1.07 3.26 -44.11
CA PHE A 9 0.06 2.61 -43.29
C PHE A 9 0.69 1.77 -42.16
N CYS A 10 1.71 0.96 -42.47
CA CYS A 10 2.45 0.20 -41.46
C CYS A 10 3.15 1.11 -40.44
N PHE A 11 3.70 2.24 -40.87
CA PHE A 11 4.34 3.21 -39.97
C PHE A 11 3.34 3.83 -39.00
N ILE A 12 2.14 4.22 -39.47
CA ILE A 12 1.08 4.75 -38.62
C ILE A 12 0.61 3.70 -37.62
N LEU A 13 0.42 2.46 -38.05
CA LEU A 13 0.03 1.36 -37.16
C LEU A 13 1.07 1.09 -36.07
N ALA A 14 2.36 1.06 -36.43
CA ALA A 14 3.45 0.88 -35.48
C ALA A 14 3.59 2.07 -34.51
N PHE A 15 3.35 3.29 -34.98
CA PHE A 15 3.40 4.48 -34.14
C PHE A 15 2.23 4.54 -33.14
N SER A 16 1.05 4.11 -33.59
CA SER A 16 -0.18 4.06 -32.76
C SER A 16 -0.07 3.03 -31.63
N SER A 17 0.57 1.88 -31.89
CA SER A 17 0.76 0.85 -30.87
C SER A 17 1.77 1.26 -29.79
N LEU A 18 2.82 2.01 -30.15
CA LEU A 18 3.78 2.55 -29.18
C LEU A 18 3.15 3.55 -28.21
N LEU A 19 2.24 4.40 -28.70
CA LEU A 19 1.52 5.36 -27.85
C LEU A 19 0.50 4.70 -26.91
N SER A 20 -0.02 3.53 -27.28
CA SER A 20 -1.02 2.79 -26.50
C SER A 20 -0.39 1.80 -25.49
N ALA A 21 0.92 1.58 -25.58
CA ALA A 21 1.66 0.62 -24.73
C ALA A 21 2.11 1.20 -23.38
N GLN A 22 1.78 2.46 -23.08
CA GLN A 22 2.14 3.06 -21.79
C GLN A 22 1.23 2.48 -20.70
N GLU A 23 1.79 1.53 -19.94
CA GLU A 23 1.14 0.90 -18.81
C GLU A 23 0.79 1.95 -17.76
N ASN A 24 -0.51 2.19 -17.54
CA ASN A 24 -0.99 3.15 -16.54
C ASN A 24 -0.88 2.53 -15.14
N THR A 25 0.35 2.38 -14.66
CA THR A 25 0.63 1.83 -13.34
C THR A 25 0.42 2.91 -12.28
N ALA A 26 -0.52 2.66 -11.38
CA ALA A 26 -0.76 3.50 -10.23
C ALA A 26 -0.10 2.87 -8.99
N THR A 27 0.70 3.64 -8.26
CA THR A 27 1.17 3.20 -6.95
C THR A 27 -0.02 3.14 -6.00
N LEU A 28 -0.21 1.99 -5.35
CA LEU A 28 -1.23 1.76 -4.33
C LEU A 28 -0.57 1.54 -2.97
N ARG A 29 -1.05 2.24 -1.93
CA ARG A 29 -0.69 1.97 -0.53
C ARG A 29 -1.76 1.10 0.10
N ILE A 30 -1.39 -0.08 0.60
CA ILE A 30 -2.30 -0.95 1.34
C ILE A 30 -2.02 -0.79 2.83
N LEU A 31 -3.03 -0.39 3.59
CA LEU A 31 -3.03 -0.39 5.04
C LEU A 31 -3.90 -1.57 5.48
N HIS A 32 -3.36 -2.48 6.28
CA HIS A 32 -4.11 -3.65 6.73
C HIS A 32 -3.84 -3.99 8.19
N TRP A 33 -4.79 -4.69 8.79
CA TRP A 33 -4.68 -5.33 10.10
C TRP A 33 -5.51 -6.61 10.13
N ASN A 34 -5.25 -7.44 11.14
CA ASN A 34 -5.92 -8.70 11.44
C ASN A 34 -5.89 -8.95 12.94
N ASP A 35 -6.66 -9.94 13.41
CA ASP A 35 -6.56 -10.51 14.76
C ASP A 35 -6.62 -9.42 15.86
N PHE A 36 -7.46 -8.41 15.65
CA PHE A 36 -7.59 -7.31 16.59
C PHE A 36 -8.29 -7.76 17.87
N HIS A 37 -9.13 -8.79 17.79
CA HIS A 37 -9.73 -9.47 18.95
C HIS A 37 -10.32 -8.51 20.00
N ALA A 38 -11.01 -7.47 19.53
CA ALA A 38 -11.62 -6.43 20.36
C ALA A 38 -10.64 -5.72 21.34
N GLN A 39 -9.35 -5.66 21.01
CA GLN A 39 -8.29 -5.01 21.80
C GLN A 39 -8.35 -3.48 21.73
N ASN A 40 -9.49 -2.92 22.15
CA ASN A 40 -9.84 -1.51 21.99
C ASN A 40 -8.96 -0.58 22.83
N THR A 41 -8.42 -1.07 23.94
CA THR A 41 -7.51 -0.35 24.83
C THR A 41 -6.07 -0.81 24.63
N PRO A 42 -5.07 0.09 24.81
CA PRO A 42 -3.67 -0.30 24.79
C PRO A 42 -3.38 -1.44 25.78
N PHE A 43 -2.51 -2.36 25.39
CA PHE A 43 -2.09 -3.49 26.23
C PHE A 43 -0.59 -3.46 26.46
N LYS A 44 -0.18 -4.05 27.58
CA LYS A 44 1.22 -4.12 27.98
C LYS A 44 1.91 -5.26 27.26
N ILE A 45 2.98 -4.95 26.55
CA ILE A 45 3.95 -5.93 26.05
C ILE A 45 5.22 -5.82 26.87
N SER A 46 5.86 -6.95 27.17
CA SER A 46 7.21 -6.95 27.73
C SER A 46 8.19 -7.61 26.79
N LYS A 47 9.41 -7.06 26.76
CA LYS A 47 10.53 -7.60 26.00
C LYS A 47 11.75 -7.56 26.89
N LYS A 48 12.52 -8.65 26.87
CA LYS A 48 13.85 -8.66 27.46
C LYS A 48 14.82 -7.94 26.53
N ASP A 49 15.45 -6.90 27.04
CA ASP A 49 16.55 -6.23 26.35
C ASP A 49 17.70 -7.22 26.19
N SER A 50 18.09 -7.49 24.94
CA SER A 50 19.15 -8.44 24.61
C SER A 50 20.54 -7.94 25.01
N LEU A 51 20.73 -6.62 25.18
CA LEU A 51 22.01 -6.01 25.56
C LEU A 51 22.16 -5.91 27.07
N THR A 52 21.09 -5.55 27.79
CA THR A 52 21.16 -5.30 29.24
C THR A 52 20.54 -6.41 30.09
N GLY A 53 19.83 -7.36 29.47
CA GLY A 53 19.11 -8.44 30.15
C GLY A 53 17.89 -7.98 30.95
N LYS A 54 17.58 -6.68 30.99
CA LYS A 54 16.46 -6.12 31.74
C LYS A 54 15.14 -6.35 31.00
N GLU A 55 14.08 -6.62 31.76
CA GLU A 55 12.73 -6.62 31.21
C GLU A 55 12.26 -5.18 31.05
N ILE A 56 11.88 -4.81 29.83
CA ILE A 56 11.29 -3.51 29.52
C ILE A 56 9.86 -3.74 29.06
N SER A 57 8.94 -2.92 29.53
CA SER A 57 7.53 -3.01 29.18
C SER A 57 7.01 -1.72 28.54
N TYR A 58 6.14 -1.86 27.56
CA TYR A 58 5.50 -0.76 26.84
C TYR A 58 4.01 -1.02 26.69
N PHE A 59 3.20 0.04 26.66
CA PHE A 59 1.82 -0.04 26.21
C PHE A 59 1.76 0.19 24.71
N VAL A 60 1.07 -0.70 23.99
CA VAL A 60 0.93 -0.65 22.54
C VAL A 60 -0.52 -0.88 22.13
N GLY A 61 -0.87 -0.48 20.90
CA GLY A 61 -2.18 -0.74 20.31
C GLY A 61 -3.29 0.17 20.84
N GLY A 62 -4.52 -0.36 20.84
CA GLY A 62 -5.74 0.38 21.13
C GLY A 62 -6.28 1.13 19.91
N THR A 63 -7.61 1.25 19.86
CA THR A 63 -8.34 1.79 18.69
C THR A 63 -8.00 3.25 18.41
N ALA A 64 -7.76 4.05 19.46
CA ALA A 64 -7.42 5.47 19.30
C ALA A 64 -6.08 5.67 18.58
N ALA A 65 -5.02 4.98 19.03
CA ALA A 65 -3.71 5.06 18.39
C ALA A 65 -3.76 4.50 16.97
N PHE A 66 -4.45 3.36 16.79
CA PHE A 66 -4.64 2.72 15.50
C PHE A 66 -5.33 3.64 14.48
N LEU A 67 -6.44 4.28 14.86
CA LEU A 67 -7.15 5.24 14.04
C LEU A 67 -6.29 6.47 13.71
N GLY A 68 -5.48 6.93 14.66
CA GLY A 68 -4.51 8.01 14.42
C GLY A 68 -3.51 7.67 13.31
N TYR A 69 -2.97 6.45 13.32
CA TYR A 69 -2.08 5.98 12.24
C TYR A 69 -2.80 5.83 10.91
N ILE A 70 -4.01 5.24 10.88
CA ILE A 70 -4.80 5.15 9.65
C ILE A 70 -5.01 6.54 9.04
N ASN A 71 -5.47 7.50 9.84
CA ASN A 71 -5.76 8.85 9.35
C ASN A 71 -4.50 9.56 8.83
N LYS A 72 -3.37 9.42 9.53
CA LYS A 72 -2.08 9.94 9.06
C LYS A 72 -1.72 9.35 7.70
N TYR A 73 -1.68 8.02 7.56
CA TYR A 73 -1.17 7.40 6.35
C TYR A 73 -2.17 7.38 5.18
N LYS A 74 -3.46 7.54 5.47
CA LYS A 74 -4.52 7.70 4.47
C LYS A 74 -4.48 9.07 3.80
N THR A 75 -4.11 10.13 4.51
CA THR A 75 -4.09 11.50 3.97
C THR A 75 -2.82 11.81 3.15
N GLU A 76 -1.72 11.12 3.41
CA GLU A 76 -0.43 11.34 2.72
C GLU A 76 -0.39 10.89 1.24
N LYS A 77 -1.32 10.04 0.77
CA LYS A 77 -1.29 9.45 -0.57
C LYS A 77 -2.68 9.47 -1.22
N LYS A 78 -2.70 9.66 -2.54
CA LYS A 78 -3.95 9.68 -3.33
C LYS A 78 -4.63 8.30 -3.44
N ASN A 79 -3.84 7.22 -3.49
CA ASN A 79 -4.35 5.86 -3.69
C ASN A 79 -4.06 5.00 -2.45
N VAL A 80 -5.05 4.85 -1.58
CA VAL A 80 -4.94 4.05 -0.36
C VAL A 80 -6.08 3.05 -0.28
N LEU A 81 -5.74 1.78 -0.09
CA LEU A 81 -6.68 0.70 0.20
C LEU A 81 -6.55 0.32 1.68
N LEU A 82 -7.67 0.28 2.41
CA LEU A 82 -7.72 -0.05 3.83
C LEU A 82 -8.44 -1.40 3.98
N LEU A 83 -7.78 -2.40 4.56
CA LEU A 83 -8.28 -3.78 4.64
C LEU A 83 -8.25 -4.30 6.09
N ASN A 84 -9.31 -5.03 6.48
CA ASN A 84 -9.31 -5.86 7.67
C ASN A 84 -9.38 -7.33 7.24
N ALA A 85 -8.42 -8.15 7.66
CA ALA A 85 -8.38 -9.56 7.28
C ALA A 85 -9.24 -10.48 8.18
N GLY A 86 -9.92 -9.92 9.19
CA GLY A 86 -10.75 -10.66 10.13
C GLY A 86 -10.05 -10.92 11.47
N ASP A 87 -10.83 -11.53 12.36
CA ASP A 87 -10.51 -11.93 13.75
C ASP A 87 -10.22 -10.80 14.76
#